data_AF-A0AAN8QHI4-F1
#
_entry.id   AF-A0AAN8QHI4-F1
#
_cell.length_a   1.000
_cell.length_b   1.000
_cell.length_c   1.000
_cell.angle_alpha   90.00
_cell.angle_beta   90.00
_cell.angle_gamma   90.00
#
_symmetry.space_group_name_H-M   'P 1'
#
loop_
_entity.id
_entity.type
_entity.pdbx_description
1 polymer ?
#
loop_
_entity_poly.entity_id
_entity_poly.type
_entity_poly.pdbx_seq_one_letter_code
_entity_poly.pdbx_strand_id
1 'polypeptide(L)'
;MMILLLLSLLLTWTPVIGAQPDIHMPFMEHLDVDNNVILKWGFREVQGTITFQLTFKTTGFVGFGFSPNGDMAGADIVIGGVGPKANYFKDSSLKLIYAYGKTDDIGYHGKSRGTKEVNLLNMPSSSPLVSNSGASPPRAIEKCQ
;
A
#
# COMPACT_ATOMS: atom_id res chain seq x y z
N MET A 1 -18.67 9.41 59.08
CA MET A 1 -17.27 9.31 58.61
C MET A 1 -16.89 7.92 58.06
N MET A 2 -17.85 7.12 57.56
CA MET A 2 -17.58 5.79 56.95
C MET A 2 -18.18 5.64 55.54
N ILE A 3 -18.90 6.65 55.04
CA ILE A 3 -19.43 6.71 53.66
C ILE A 3 -18.49 7.48 52.73
N LEU A 4 -17.65 8.37 53.26
CA LEU A 4 -16.64 9.12 52.51
C LEU A 4 -15.41 8.28 52.11
N LEU A 5 -15.17 7.13 52.75
CA LEU A 5 -14.05 6.24 52.41
C LEU A 5 -14.37 5.26 51.26
N LEU A 6 -15.64 5.01 50.98
CA LEU A 6 -16.08 4.10 49.92
C LEU A 6 -16.15 4.78 48.53
N LEU A 7 -16.31 6.11 48.47
CA LEU A 7 -16.27 6.86 47.19
C LEU A 7 -14.84 7.08 46.65
N SER A 8 -13.82 7.03 47.50
CA SER A 8 -12.41 7.21 47.10
C SER A 8 -11.79 5.98 46.42
N LEU A 9 -12.47 4.81 46.43
CA LEU A 9 -11.96 3.58 45.79
C LEU A 9 -12.46 3.40 44.34
N LEU A 10 -13.24 4.35 43.79
CA LEU A 10 -13.78 4.31 42.43
C LEU A 10 -13.06 5.26 41.44
N LEU A 11 -11.92 5.81 41.83
CA LEU A 11 -10.97 6.51 40.97
C LEU A 11 -9.64 5.76 41.12
N THR A 12 -9.32 4.71 40.37
CA THR A 12 -8.72 4.87 39.04
C THR A 12 -8.42 3.48 38.46
N TRP A 13 -9.37 2.92 37.74
CA TRP A 13 -9.07 2.05 36.60
C TRP A 13 -9.96 2.54 35.46
N THR A 14 -9.65 3.72 34.95
CA THR A 14 -9.85 3.90 33.52
C THR A 14 -8.80 2.98 32.89
N PRO A 15 -9.17 1.90 32.18
CA PRO A 15 -8.25 1.39 31.19
C PRO A 15 -7.93 2.60 30.33
N VAL A 16 -6.68 3.06 30.40
CA VAL A 16 -6.14 3.85 29.30
C VAL A 16 -6.41 2.96 28.10
N ILE A 17 -7.39 3.34 27.29
CA ILE A 17 -7.58 2.80 25.95
C ILE A 17 -6.39 3.38 25.17
N GLY A 18 -5.21 2.89 25.49
CA GLY A 18 -4.02 3.05 24.69
C GLY A 18 -4.25 2.22 23.45
N ALA A 19 -3.96 2.80 22.29
CA ALA A 19 -4.08 2.13 21.01
C ALA A 19 -3.58 0.68 21.12
N GLN A 20 -4.47 -0.29 20.88
CA GLN A 20 -4.07 -1.70 20.90
C GLN A 20 -2.95 -1.86 19.86
N PRO A 21 -1.82 -2.51 20.19
CA PRO A 21 -0.78 -2.78 19.20
C PRO A 21 -1.40 -3.49 18.01
N ASP A 22 -1.16 -2.98 16.81
CA ASP A 22 -1.59 -3.64 15.58
C ASP A 22 -0.72 -4.90 15.40
N ILE A 23 -1.26 -6.03 15.83
CA ILE A 23 -0.58 -7.33 15.81
C ILE A 23 -0.28 -7.77 14.36
N HIS A 24 -0.98 -7.21 13.35
CA HIS A 24 -0.77 -7.56 11.96
C HIS A 24 0.28 -6.70 11.25
N MET A 25 0.59 -5.50 11.76
CA MET A 25 1.64 -4.61 11.26
C MET A 25 2.51 -4.09 12.42
N PRO A 26 3.29 -4.97 13.07
CA PRO A 26 4.03 -4.63 14.29
C PRO A 26 5.26 -3.75 14.03
N PHE A 27 5.73 -3.65 12.78
CA PHE A 27 6.91 -2.86 12.43
C PHE A 27 6.51 -1.47 11.98
N MET A 28 7.28 -0.46 12.36
CA MET A 28 7.05 0.94 12.02
C MET A 28 8.39 1.68 11.91
N GLU A 29 8.51 2.53 10.90
CA GLU A 29 9.65 3.42 10.72
C GLU A 29 9.20 4.81 10.22
N HIS A 30 9.89 5.84 10.69
CA HIS A 30 9.77 7.20 10.15
C HIS A 30 10.79 7.37 9.03
N LEU A 31 10.33 7.69 7.82
CA LEU A 31 11.20 7.79 6.64
C LEU A 31 11.74 9.20 6.41
N ASP A 32 11.26 10.18 7.18
CA ASP A 32 11.67 11.58 7.13
C ASP A 32 11.92 12.14 8.53
N VAL A 33 12.73 13.20 8.59
CA VAL A 33 13.14 13.82 9.86
C VAL A 33 11.98 14.51 10.58
N ASP A 34 10.98 14.94 9.81
CA ASP A 34 9.81 15.67 10.30
C ASP A 34 8.64 14.75 10.69
N ASN A 35 8.82 13.43 10.60
CA ASN A 35 7.82 12.41 10.89
C ASN A 35 6.50 12.57 10.10
N ASN A 36 6.58 13.11 8.89
CA ASN A 36 5.44 13.24 7.99
C ASN A 36 5.26 12.02 7.09
N VAL A 37 6.24 11.10 7.07
CA VAL A 37 6.24 9.86 6.31
C VAL A 37 6.47 8.69 7.26
N ILE A 38 5.44 7.86 7.44
CA ILE A 38 5.48 6.72 8.37
C ILE A 38 5.13 5.46 7.61
N LEU A 39 6.08 4.53 7.54
CA LEU A 39 5.87 3.19 7.00
C LEU A 39 5.59 2.23 8.15
N LYS A 40 4.47 1.52 8.08
CA LYS A 40 4.20 0.33 8.90
C LYS A 40 4.15 -0.89 8.03
N TRP A 41 4.58 -2.02 8.55
CA TRP A 41 4.46 -3.28 7.82
C TRP A 41 4.36 -4.48 8.74
N GLY A 42 3.92 -5.59 8.15
CA GLY A 42 3.88 -6.89 8.80
C GLY A 42 3.51 -7.98 7.83
N PHE A 43 3.55 -9.21 8.31
CA PHE A 43 3.24 -10.41 7.55
C PHE A 43 2.58 -11.42 8.49
N ARG A 44 1.61 -12.17 7.96
CA ARG A 44 0.86 -13.16 8.76
C ARG A 44 1.57 -14.52 8.81
N GLU A 45 2.29 -14.86 7.74
CA GLU A 45 2.96 -16.14 7.57
C GLU A 45 4.41 -15.92 7.16
N VAL A 46 5.31 -16.80 7.61
CA VAL A 46 6.72 -16.78 7.22
C VAL A 46 6.81 -17.06 5.72
N GLN A 47 7.47 -16.17 4.95
CA GLN A 47 7.53 -16.18 3.47
C GLN A 47 6.21 -15.82 2.75
N GLY A 48 5.21 -15.29 3.45
CA GLY A 48 3.95 -14.81 2.86
C GLY A 48 3.99 -13.36 2.38
N THR A 49 2.82 -12.82 2.05
CA THR A 49 2.65 -11.42 1.64
C THR A 49 3.00 -10.46 2.78
N ILE A 50 3.86 -9.49 2.49
CA ILE A 50 4.09 -8.34 3.36
C ILE A 50 3.00 -7.30 3.06
N THR A 51 2.30 -6.88 4.10
CA THR A 51 1.34 -5.77 4.01
C THR A 51 2.03 -4.50 4.47
N PHE A 52 1.96 -3.45 3.65
CA PHE A 52 2.47 -2.13 3.97
C PHE A 52 1.31 -1.16 4.20
N GLN A 53 1.39 -0.37 5.26
CA GLN A 53 0.57 0.81 5.47
C GLN A 53 1.49 2.01 5.49
N LEU A 54 1.24 2.94 4.60
CA LEU A 54 2.11 4.08 4.42
C LEU A 54 1.31 5.37 4.60
N THR A 55 1.71 6.15 5.61
CA THR A 55 1.02 7.37 6.03
C THR A 55 1.85 8.57 5.66
N PHE A 56 1.20 9.54 5.01
CA PHE A 56 1.85 10.74 4.51
C PHE A 56 1.00 11.97 4.78
N LYS A 57 1.64 13.09 5.11
CA LYS A 57 0.98 14.40 5.10
C LYS A 57 1.29 15.13 3.79
N THR A 58 0.40 15.03 2.82
CA THR A 58 0.54 15.72 1.53
C THR A 58 -0.83 16.07 0.94
N THR A 59 -0.90 17.14 0.16
CA THR A 59 -2.04 17.48 -0.70
C THR A 59 -1.83 17.07 -2.16
N GLY A 60 -0.66 16.51 -2.48
CA GLY A 60 -0.24 16.15 -3.82
C GLY A 60 -0.16 14.63 -4.02
N PHE A 61 0.98 14.17 -4.54
CA PHE A 61 1.23 12.75 -4.82
C PHE A 61 2.22 12.15 -3.83
N VAL A 62 2.30 10.83 -3.88
CA VAL A 62 3.30 10.06 -3.18
C VAL A 62 3.68 8.81 -3.96
N GLY A 63 4.97 8.47 -3.97
CA GLY A 63 5.51 7.26 -4.58
C GLY A 63 6.22 6.41 -3.52
N PHE A 64 6.05 5.10 -3.60
CA PHE A 64 6.70 4.13 -2.73
C PHE A 64 7.11 2.92 -3.56
N GLY A 65 8.29 2.38 -3.30
CA GLY A 65 8.78 1.28 -4.10
C GLY A 65 10.07 0.68 -3.57
N PHE A 66 10.50 -0.39 -4.23
CA PHE A 66 11.71 -1.13 -3.89
C PHE A 66 12.65 -1.15 -5.07
N SER A 67 13.94 -1.00 -4.79
CA SER A 67 15.00 -1.22 -5.76
C SER A 67 16.21 -1.86 -5.10
N PRO A 68 17.03 -2.62 -5.84
CA PRO A 68 18.23 -3.25 -5.29
C PRO A 68 19.23 -2.25 -4.71
N ASN A 69 19.29 -1.04 -5.28
CA ASN A 69 20.32 -0.04 -4.96
C ASN A 69 19.76 1.20 -4.26
N GLY A 70 18.46 1.27 -4.00
CA GLY A 70 17.79 2.47 -3.47
C GLY A 70 17.46 3.55 -4.52
N ASP A 71 17.86 3.34 -5.78
CA ASP A 71 17.53 4.24 -6.88
C ASP A 71 16.05 4.13 -7.29
N MET A 72 15.50 5.20 -7.86
CA MET A 72 14.15 5.16 -8.46
C MET A 72 14.13 4.44 -9.81
N ALA A 73 15.25 4.43 -10.55
CA ALA A 73 15.33 3.81 -11.86
C ALA A 73 15.38 2.28 -11.75
N GLY A 74 14.50 1.59 -12.48
CA GLY A 74 14.36 0.14 -12.40
C GLY A 74 13.75 -0.36 -11.09
N ALA A 75 13.20 0.54 -10.27
CA ALA A 75 12.43 0.22 -9.08
C ALA A 75 11.03 -0.27 -9.45
N ASP A 76 10.48 -1.12 -8.60
CA ASP A 76 9.06 -1.46 -8.61
C ASP A 76 8.32 -0.46 -7.73
N ILE A 77 7.47 0.39 -8.31
CA ILE A 77 6.91 1.58 -7.64
C ILE A 77 5.39 1.60 -7.76
N VAL A 78 4.73 1.86 -6.65
CA VAL A 78 3.34 2.31 -6.60
C VAL A 78 3.27 3.81 -6.31
N ILE A 79 2.32 4.50 -6.94
CA ILE A 79 2.11 5.93 -6.83
C ILE A 79 0.65 6.20 -6.50
N GLY A 80 0.40 7.01 -5.48
CA GLY A 80 -0.93 7.52 -5.16
C GLY A 80 -0.95 9.04 -5.00
N GLY A 81 -2.12 9.60 -4.78
CA GLY A 81 -2.23 11.03 -4.52
C GLY A 81 -3.65 11.51 -4.33
N VAL A 82 -3.76 12.79 -3.98
CA VAL A 82 -5.03 13.53 -3.88
C VAL A 82 -5.17 14.34 -5.15
N GLY A 83 -6.14 13.98 -6.00
CA GLY A 83 -6.49 14.76 -7.17
C GLY A 83 -7.62 15.75 -6.87
N PRO A 84 -7.81 16.78 -7.72
CA PRO A 84 -8.88 17.77 -7.54
C PRO A 84 -10.30 17.17 -7.59
N LYS A 85 -10.46 15.97 -8.14
CA LYS A 85 -11.74 15.26 -8.25
C LYS A 85 -11.85 14.06 -7.30
N ALA A 86 -10.75 13.34 -7.10
CA ALA A 86 -10.69 12.14 -6.29
C ALA A 86 -9.24 11.77 -5.99
N ASN A 87 -9.06 10.96 -4.95
CA ASN A 87 -7.78 10.31 -4.69
C ASN A 87 -7.53 9.22 -5.75
N TYR A 88 -6.27 8.96 -6.07
CA TYR A 88 -5.88 7.93 -7.03
C TYR A 88 -4.73 7.08 -6.48
N PHE A 89 -4.63 5.85 -6.98
CA PHE A 89 -3.54 4.93 -6.70
C PHE A 89 -3.25 4.10 -7.97
N LYS A 90 -1.98 3.98 -8.33
CA LYS A 90 -1.49 3.39 -9.57
C LYS A 90 -0.23 2.59 -9.29
N ASP A 91 -0.19 1.37 -9.78
CA ASP A 91 1.05 0.62 -9.89
C ASP A 91 1.83 1.09 -11.14
N SER A 92 3.14 1.19 -11.07
CA SER A 92 4.00 1.76 -12.13
C SER A 92 5.14 0.83 -12.48
N SER A 93 4.80 -0.34 -13.04
CA SER A 93 5.80 -1.34 -13.44
C SER A 93 5.45 -2.04 -14.74
N LEU A 94 5.84 -1.54 -15.93
CA LEU A 94 5.84 -2.41 -17.12
C LEU A 94 7.05 -2.16 -17.98
N LYS A 95 7.47 -3.19 -18.73
CA LYS A 95 8.44 -3.09 -19.82
C LYS A 95 7.91 -3.73 -21.10
N LEU A 96 7.62 -2.91 -22.10
CA LEU A 96 7.40 -3.28 -23.50
C LEU A 96 8.65 -3.93 -24.07
N ILE A 97 8.46 -4.90 -24.95
CA ILE A 97 9.55 -5.47 -25.73
C ILE A 97 9.18 -5.39 -27.20
N TYR A 98 10.15 -5.14 -28.07
CA TYR A 98 9.92 -4.98 -29.51
C TYR A 98 11.02 -5.64 -30.32
N ALA A 99 10.71 -6.07 -31.55
CA ALA A 99 11.66 -6.51 -32.56
C ALA A 99 11.09 -6.29 -33.97
N TYR A 100 11.95 -6.10 -34.97
CA TYR A 100 11.53 -5.91 -36.36
C TYR A 100 12.57 -6.42 -37.38
N GLY A 101 12.10 -6.84 -38.56
CA GLY A 101 12.90 -7.42 -39.65
C GLY A 101 12.66 -6.76 -41.01
N LYS A 102 13.54 -7.03 -41.99
CA LYS A 102 13.41 -6.52 -43.38
C LYS A 102 12.66 -7.49 -44.31
N THR A 103 12.60 -8.76 -43.92
CA THR A 103 11.88 -9.83 -44.60
C THR A 103 10.94 -10.49 -43.60
N ASP A 104 10.09 -11.39 -44.09
CA ASP A 104 9.21 -12.21 -43.25
C ASP A 104 9.93 -13.43 -42.64
N ASP A 105 11.25 -13.50 -42.82
CA ASP A 105 12.07 -14.55 -42.22
C ASP A 105 12.28 -14.23 -40.73
N ILE A 106 11.60 -14.96 -39.85
CA ILE A 106 11.65 -14.75 -38.41
C ILE A 106 12.85 -15.50 -37.83
N GLY A 107 13.91 -14.76 -37.49
CA GLY A 107 15.13 -15.27 -36.85
C GLY A 107 15.68 -14.31 -35.80
N TYR A 108 16.87 -14.58 -35.26
CA TYR A 108 17.46 -13.72 -34.24
C TYR A 108 17.73 -12.30 -34.76
N HIS A 109 17.03 -11.33 -34.19
CA HIS A 109 16.96 -9.97 -34.74
C HIS A 109 18.17 -9.06 -34.46
N GLY A 110 19.21 -9.57 -33.78
CA GLY A 110 20.44 -8.80 -33.53
C GLY A 110 20.16 -7.45 -32.84
N LYS A 111 20.55 -6.35 -33.48
CA LYS A 111 20.28 -5.00 -32.95
C LYS A 111 18.83 -4.53 -33.12
N SER A 112 18.01 -5.24 -33.91
CA SER A 112 16.63 -4.88 -34.23
C SER A 112 15.62 -5.51 -33.26
N ARG A 113 15.93 -5.46 -31.96
CA ARG A 113 15.07 -5.87 -30.85
C ARG A 113 15.40 -5.06 -29.59
N GLY A 114 14.53 -5.09 -28.60
CA GLY A 114 14.80 -4.45 -27.31
C GLY A 114 13.68 -4.64 -26.29
N THR A 115 13.94 -4.15 -25.09
CA THR A 115 12.95 -3.95 -24.02
C THR A 115 12.88 -2.45 -23.68
N LYS A 116 11.78 -2.00 -23.11
CA LYS A 116 11.46 -0.59 -22.85
C LYS A 116 10.39 -0.50 -21.77
N GLU A 117 10.65 0.16 -20.66
CA GLU A 117 9.63 0.38 -19.61
C GLU A 117 8.43 1.23 -20.11
N VAL A 118 7.17 0.89 -19.78
CA VAL A 118 5.93 1.63 -20.10
C VAL A 118 4.92 1.51 -18.96
N ASN A 119 4.00 2.45 -18.85
CA ASN A 119 2.85 2.38 -17.95
C ASN A 119 1.56 2.21 -18.78
N LEU A 120 0.90 1.05 -18.67
CA LEU A 120 -0.28 0.65 -19.45
C LEU A 120 -1.58 0.84 -18.65
N LEU A 121 -1.52 1.30 -17.40
CA LEU A 121 -2.70 1.50 -16.57
C LEU A 121 -3.42 2.79 -16.98
N ASN A 122 -4.15 2.72 -18.08
CA ASN A 122 -5.18 3.67 -18.44
C ASN A 122 -6.41 3.45 -17.53
N MET A 123 -6.34 3.88 -16.28
CA MET A 123 -7.41 3.71 -15.30
C MET A 123 -8.59 4.67 -15.57
N PRO A 124 -9.85 4.20 -15.69
CA PRO A 124 -11.00 5.04 -15.40
C PRO A 124 -11.14 5.12 -13.87
N SER A 125 -11.16 6.33 -13.35
CA SER A 125 -11.33 6.61 -11.93
C SER A 125 -12.76 6.30 -11.47
N SER A 126 -12.99 5.16 -10.82
CA SER A 126 -14.08 5.03 -9.84
C SER A 126 -13.91 3.79 -8.96
N SER A 127 -13.31 3.96 -7.78
CA SER A 127 -13.71 3.18 -6.61
C SER A 127 -14.96 3.88 -6.04
N PRO A 128 -16.13 3.24 -5.88
CA PRO A 128 -17.17 3.82 -5.07
C PRO A 128 -16.63 3.90 -3.65
N LEU A 129 -16.61 5.11 -3.10
CA LEU A 129 -16.44 5.30 -1.66
C LEU A 129 -17.44 4.36 -0.97
N VAL A 130 -16.93 3.50 -0.09
CA VAL A 130 -17.76 2.72 0.83
C VAL A 130 -18.59 3.71 1.63
N SER A 131 -19.85 3.90 1.26
CA SER A 131 -20.83 4.54 2.12
C SER A 131 -21.16 3.56 3.23
N ASN A 132 -20.86 3.93 4.46
CA ASN A 132 -21.27 3.22 5.67
C ASN A 132 -22.77 2.88 5.60
N SER A 133 -23.08 1.60 5.45
CA SER A 133 -24.34 1.03 5.92
C SER A 133 -24.00 -0.30 6.59
N GLY A 134 -24.12 -0.34 7.91
CA GLY A 134 -23.88 -1.53 8.71
C GLY A 134 -24.80 -2.66 8.27
N ALA A 135 -24.18 -3.74 7.81
CA ALA A 135 -24.72 -5.09 7.78
C ALA A 135 -23.55 -6.05 7.49
N SER A 136 -23.20 -6.94 8.42
CA SER A 136 -22.29 -8.05 8.10
C SER A 136 -22.98 -9.01 7.12
N PRO A 137 -22.32 -9.44 6.03
CA PRO A 137 -22.74 -10.61 5.30
C PRO A 137 -21.83 -11.82 5.61
N PRO A 138 -22.32 -13.04 5.30
CA PRO A 138 -21.88 -14.26 5.96
C PRO A 138 -20.58 -14.83 5.39
N ARG A 139 -19.93 -15.61 6.24
CA ARG A 139 -18.85 -16.53 5.91
C ARG A 139 -19.27 -17.45 4.76
N ALA A 140 -18.55 -17.42 3.64
CA ALA A 140 -18.58 -18.48 2.65
C ALA A 140 -17.16 -18.80 2.19
N ILE A 141 -16.77 -20.04 2.48
CA ILE A 141 -15.65 -20.75 1.88
C ILE A 141 -16.13 -21.15 0.48
N GLU A 142 -15.38 -20.83 -0.58
CA GLU A 142 -15.26 -21.75 -1.71
C GLU A 142 -14.03 -21.48 -2.56
N LYS A 143 -13.45 -22.60 -3.01
CA LYS A 143 -12.22 -22.73 -3.79
C LYS A 143 -12.52 -22.70 -5.30
N CYS A 144 -11.51 -22.22 -6.02
CA CYS A 144 -10.98 -22.69 -7.32
C CYS A 144 -11.84 -22.74 -8.60
N GLN A 145 -11.08 -22.52 -9.69
CA GLN A 145 -11.35 -22.59 -11.14
C GLN A 145 -11.90 -21.33 -11.79
#